data_AF-A0A7J0GQL1-F1
#
_entry.id   AF-A0A7J0GQL1-F1
#
_cell.length_a   1.000
_cell.length_b   1.000
_cell.length_c   1.000
_cell.angle_alpha   90.00
_cell.angle_beta   90.00
_cell.angle_gamma   90.00
#
_symmetry.space_group_name_H-M   'P 1'
#
loop_
_entity.id
_entity.type
_entity.pdbx_description
1 polymer ?
#
loop_
_entity_poly.entity_id
_entity_poly.type
_entity_poly.pdbx_seq_one_letter_code
_entity_poly.pdbx_strand_id
1 'polypeptide(L)'
;MLLQGRLSVLHTDVPLGTWTPLMAGMHEDDSPDLREVARILNEVLGIPDVPLKVRKLVVKVCDVVTRRAARLAAAGTVGILKKIGRDGSSGVTNGRIKGGSHSKMRRTVVAIEGGLYTSYSMFREYMNEAMTEILGEEISPYVILKITKDGSGIRAALLGATYSSPSVDNVQSL
;
A
#
# COMPACT_ATOMS: atom_id res chain seq x y z
N MET A 1 27.12 1.46 -49.75
CA MET A 1 27.54 1.87 -48.39
C MET A 1 26.52 2.86 -47.87
N LEU A 2 25.61 2.41 -47.00
CA LEU A 2 24.85 3.23 -46.03
C LEU A 2 24.04 2.24 -45.17
N LEU A 3 24.67 1.78 -44.10
CA LEU A 3 24.05 1.00 -43.02
C LEU A 3 23.23 1.98 -42.17
N GLN A 4 21.92 2.04 -42.37
CA GLN A 4 21.02 2.69 -41.43
C GLN A 4 20.63 1.66 -40.37
N GLY A 5 21.42 1.63 -39.30
CA GLY A 5 21.13 0.89 -38.08
C GLY A 5 19.84 1.40 -37.48
N ARG A 6 18.77 0.61 -37.61
CA ARG A 6 17.49 0.85 -36.95
C ARG A 6 17.68 0.46 -35.48
N LEU A 7 18.03 1.44 -34.65
CA LEU A 7 17.90 1.32 -33.21
C LEU A 7 16.38 1.31 -32.93
N SER A 8 15.80 0.11 -32.80
CA SER A 8 14.40 -0.06 -32.40
C SER A 8 14.26 0.39 -30.95
N VAL A 9 13.95 1.67 -30.78
CA VAL A 9 13.47 2.24 -29.53
C VAL A 9 12.25 1.44 -29.09
N LEU A 10 12.33 0.84 -27.89
CA LEU A 10 11.27 0.04 -27.27
C LEU A 10 10.00 0.89 -27.17
N HIS A 11 9.02 0.62 -28.04
CA HIS A 11 7.70 1.25 -28.03
C HIS A 11 6.79 0.41 -27.12
N THR A 12 6.97 0.54 -25.81
CA THR A 12 6.05 -0.09 -24.84
C THR A 12 5.04 0.96 -24.37
N ASP A 13 3.98 1.16 -25.16
CA ASP A 13 2.79 1.93 -24.78
C ASP A 13 1.97 1.17 -23.71
N VAL A 14 2.63 0.64 -22.68
CA VAL A 14 1.98 -0.07 -21.59
C VAL A 14 1.45 0.99 -20.61
N PRO A 15 0.12 1.09 -20.43
CA PRO A 15 -0.46 2.10 -19.54
C PRO A 15 0.13 2.00 -18.13
N LEU A 16 0.34 3.14 -17.48
CA LEU A 16 0.93 3.19 -16.13
C LEU A 16 0.19 2.30 -15.11
N GLY A 17 -1.13 2.17 -15.24
CA GLY A 17 -1.96 1.33 -14.37
C GLY A 17 -1.74 -0.18 -14.51
N THR A 18 -1.17 -0.65 -15.63
CA THR A 18 -0.91 -2.09 -15.86
C THR A 18 0.44 -2.57 -15.33
N TRP A 19 1.33 -1.67 -14.91
CA TRP A 19 2.67 -2.05 -14.45
C TRP A 19 2.66 -2.76 -13.10
N THR A 20 1.80 -2.36 -12.17
CA THR A 20 1.75 -2.99 -10.84
C THR A 20 1.36 -4.47 -10.91
N PRO A 21 0.30 -4.87 -11.64
CA PRO A 21 0.01 -6.30 -11.86
C PRO A 21 1.15 -7.07 -12.54
N LEU A 22 1.83 -6.48 -13.52
CA LEU A 22 2.96 -7.11 -14.21
C LEU A 22 4.16 -7.31 -13.27
N MET A 23 4.50 -6.29 -12.47
CA MET A 23 5.54 -6.40 -11.45
C MET A 23 5.19 -7.43 -10.38
N ALA A 24 3.93 -7.50 -9.95
CA ALA A 24 3.47 -8.53 -9.03
C ALA A 24 3.68 -9.93 -9.61
N GLY A 25 3.21 -10.16 -10.84
CA GLY A 25 3.40 -11.43 -11.54
C GLY A 25 4.87 -11.83 -11.72
N MET A 26 5.74 -10.88 -12.06
CA MET A 26 7.19 -11.15 -12.16
C MET A 26 7.84 -11.42 -10.81
N HIS A 27 7.42 -10.73 -9.75
CA HIS A 27 8.01 -10.85 -8.42
C HIS A 27 7.58 -12.12 -7.70
N GLU A 28 6.32 -12.54 -7.89
CA GLU A 28 5.74 -13.71 -7.26
C GLU A 28 5.97 -15.00 -8.08
N ASP A 29 6.72 -14.93 -9.19
CA ASP A 29 7.12 -16.10 -9.98
C ASP A 29 8.14 -16.95 -9.24
N ASP A 30 7.67 -18.06 -8.68
CA ASP A 30 8.46 -19.05 -7.96
C ASP A 30 8.96 -20.21 -8.83
N SER A 31 8.65 -20.18 -10.14
CA SER A 31 9.06 -21.26 -11.04
C SER A 31 10.59 -21.30 -11.19
N PRO A 32 11.20 -22.49 -11.25
CA PRO A 32 12.66 -22.64 -11.26
C PRO A 32 13.32 -21.95 -12.46
N ASP A 33 12.57 -21.84 -13.55
CA ASP A 33 12.98 -21.20 -14.79
C ASP A 33 12.40 -19.80 -14.95
N LEU A 34 11.64 -19.23 -14.01
CA LEU A 34 11.03 -17.89 -14.09
C LEU A 34 10.20 -17.68 -15.38
N ARG A 35 9.20 -18.55 -15.58
CA ARG A 35 8.33 -18.60 -16.76
C ARG A 35 7.49 -17.36 -16.93
N GLU A 36 6.89 -16.87 -15.85
CA GLU A 36 6.03 -15.69 -15.89
C GLU A 36 6.86 -14.44 -16.17
N VAL A 37 8.08 -14.36 -15.61
CA VAL A 37 9.04 -13.31 -15.97
C VAL A 37 9.39 -13.37 -17.45
N ALA A 38 9.71 -14.55 -18.00
CA ALA A 38 9.96 -14.68 -19.45
C ALA A 38 8.76 -14.26 -20.29
N ARG A 39 7.56 -14.70 -19.90
CA ARG A 39 6.32 -14.39 -20.61
C ARG A 39 6.07 -12.88 -20.64
N ILE A 40 6.15 -12.20 -19.50
CA ILE A 40 5.93 -10.75 -19.41
C ILE A 40 7.00 -9.98 -20.18
N LEU A 41 8.29 -10.34 -20.05
CA LEU A 41 9.36 -9.69 -20.80
C LEU A 41 9.16 -9.84 -22.31
N ASN A 42 8.77 -11.02 -22.78
CA ASN A 42 8.58 -11.30 -24.19
C ASN A 42 7.30 -10.68 -24.75
N GLU A 43 6.14 -11.06 -24.20
CA GLU A 43 4.82 -10.75 -24.75
C GLU A 43 4.39 -9.31 -24.49
N VAL A 44 4.78 -8.73 -23.35
CA VAL A 44 4.33 -7.40 -22.94
C VAL A 44 5.39 -6.33 -23.19
N LEU A 45 6.66 -6.64 -22.90
CA LEU A 45 7.75 -5.69 -23.05
C LEU A 45 8.51 -5.82 -24.38
N GLY A 46 8.23 -6.84 -25.19
CA GLY A 46 8.87 -7.05 -26.49
C GLY A 46 10.35 -7.42 -26.38
N ILE A 47 10.77 -8.03 -25.27
CA ILE A 47 12.15 -8.45 -24.99
C ILE A 47 12.21 -9.99 -24.98
N PRO A 48 12.43 -10.62 -26.15
CA PRO A 48 12.53 -12.08 -26.26
C PRO A 48 13.87 -12.62 -25.75
N ASP A 49 13.96 -13.95 -25.62
CA ASP A 49 15.19 -14.73 -25.39
C ASP A 49 16.04 -14.31 -24.19
N VAL A 50 15.40 -13.80 -23.13
CA VAL A 50 16.09 -13.31 -21.93
C VAL A 50 16.71 -14.47 -21.13
N PRO A 51 18.04 -14.50 -20.94
CA PRO A 51 18.70 -15.55 -20.17
C PRO A 51 18.20 -15.60 -18.72
N LEU A 52 18.17 -16.79 -18.12
CA LEU A 52 17.70 -16.98 -16.73
C LEU A 52 18.42 -16.06 -15.73
N LYS A 53 19.71 -15.78 -15.94
CA LYS A 53 20.48 -14.87 -15.09
C LYS A 53 19.92 -13.44 -15.09
N VAL A 54 19.45 -12.95 -16.24
CA VAL A 54 18.85 -11.62 -16.37
C VAL A 54 17.43 -11.63 -15.79
N ARG A 55 16.66 -12.70 -15.99
CA ARG A 55 15.34 -12.85 -15.35
C ARG A 55 15.43 -12.81 -13.82
N LYS A 56 16.42 -13.46 -13.22
CA LYS A 56 16.71 -13.36 -11.78
C LYS A 56 17.05 -11.93 -11.34
N LEU A 57 17.73 -11.15 -12.18
CA LEU A 57 18.00 -9.74 -11.90
C LEU A 57 16.70 -8.92 -11.91
N VAL A 58 15.80 -9.17 -12.86
CA VAL A 58 14.48 -8.51 -12.93
C VAL A 58 13.67 -8.75 -11.65
N VAL A 59 13.63 -9.99 -11.15
CA VAL A 59 12.97 -10.33 -9.88
C VAL A 59 13.57 -9.53 -8.71
N LYS A 60 14.91 -9.45 -8.63
CA LYS A 60 15.58 -8.65 -7.59
C LYS A 60 15.26 -7.16 -7.66
N VAL A 61 15.12 -6.61 -8.87
CA VAL A 61 14.70 -5.21 -9.04
C VAL A 61 13.26 -5.04 -8.54
N CYS A 62 12.36 -5.96 -8.87
CA CYS A 62 10.98 -5.93 -8.37
C CYS A 62 10.94 -5.99 -6.84
N ASP A 63 11.76 -6.83 -6.21
CA ASP A 63 11.91 -6.89 -4.75
C ASP A 63 12.32 -5.54 -4.15
N VAL A 64 13.42 -4.95 -4.61
CA VAL A 64 13.94 -3.69 -4.09
C VAL A 64 12.92 -2.55 -4.23
N VAL A 65 12.26 -2.45 -5.40
CA VAL A 65 11.25 -1.42 -5.65
C VAL A 65 10.04 -1.62 -4.74
N THR A 66 9.54 -2.86 -4.63
CA THR A 66 8.37 -3.20 -3.81
C THR A 66 8.64 -2.95 -2.33
N ARG A 67 9.79 -3.41 -1.82
CA ARG A 67 10.18 -3.22 -0.42
C ARG A 67 10.31 -1.74 -0.08
N ARG A 68 10.96 -0.94 -0.93
CA ARG A 68 11.05 0.51 -0.72
C ARG A 68 9.66 1.16 -0.67
N ALA A 69 8.80 0.84 -1.63
CA ALA A 69 7.45 1.41 -1.69
C ALA A 69 6.62 1.04 -0.45
N ALA A 70 6.66 -0.22 -0.03
CA ALA A 70 5.94 -0.71 1.14
C ALA A 70 6.41 -0.06 2.45
N ARG A 71 7.73 0.09 2.62
CA ARG A 71 8.32 0.77 3.80
C ARG A 71 7.94 2.25 3.86
N LEU A 72 7.92 2.94 2.72
CA LEU A 72 7.48 4.34 2.65
C LEU A 72 6.00 4.48 2.99
N ALA A 73 5.15 3.57 2.50
CA ALA A 73 3.72 3.55 2.83
C ALA A 73 3.48 3.29 4.33
N ALA A 74 4.23 2.35 4.92
CA ALA A 74 4.21 2.09 6.36
C ALA A 74 4.63 3.33 7.16
N ALA A 75 5.75 3.97 6.79
CA ALA A 75 6.23 5.18 7.45
C ALA A 75 5.20 6.34 7.38
N GLY A 76 4.54 6.53 6.23
CA GLY A 76 3.46 7.52 6.10
C GLY A 76 2.27 7.19 7.00
N THR A 77 1.87 5.92 7.04
CA THR A 77 0.77 5.45 7.91
C THR A 77 1.10 5.68 9.39
N VAL A 78 2.28 5.25 9.85
CA VAL A 78 2.72 5.46 11.24
C VAL A 78 2.89 6.94 11.55
N GLY A 79 3.36 7.75 10.60
CA GLY A 79 3.46 9.21 10.78
C GLY A 79 2.11 9.85 11.13
N ILE A 80 1.03 9.43 10.45
CA ILE A 80 -0.33 9.88 10.78
C ILE A 80 -0.74 9.37 12.16
N LEU A 81 -0.50 8.09 12.48
CA LEU A 81 -0.81 7.51 13.78
C LEU A 81 -0.11 8.26 14.92
N LYS A 82 1.16 8.61 14.75
CA LYS A 82 1.92 9.44 15.69
C LYS A 82 1.32 10.82 15.84
N LYS A 83 0.97 11.47 14.71
CA LYS A 83 0.39 12.81 14.70
C LYS A 83 -0.93 12.90 15.46
N ILE A 84 -1.76 11.86 15.40
CA ILE A 84 -3.09 11.81 16.05
C ILE A 84 -3.08 11.12 17.42
N GLY A 85 -1.90 10.73 17.94
CA GLY A 85 -1.79 10.06 19.23
C GLY A 85 -2.40 8.65 19.26
N ARG A 86 -2.12 7.84 18.24
CA ARG A 86 -2.62 6.45 18.10
C ARG A 86 -1.51 5.44 17.84
N ASP A 87 -0.26 5.85 17.98
CA ASP A 87 0.95 5.05 17.91
C ASP A 87 1.33 4.41 19.27
N GLY A 88 0.41 4.39 20.25
CA GLY A 88 0.67 3.86 21.59
C GLY A 88 1.50 4.76 22.52
N SER A 89 2.06 5.87 22.03
CA SER A 89 2.82 6.84 22.85
C SER A 89 1.94 7.86 23.59
N SER A 90 0.61 7.73 23.47
CA SER A 90 -0.33 8.73 23.96
C SER A 90 -0.54 8.69 25.46
N GLY A 91 0.36 9.43 26.12
CA GLY A 91 0.13 10.13 27.38
C GLY A 91 0.30 11.67 27.31
N VAL A 92 0.56 12.32 26.16
CA VAL A 92 1.09 13.72 26.23
C VAL A 92 0.37 14.81 25.41
N THR A 93 -0.39 14.58 24.33
CA THR A 93 -0.92 15.71 23.53
C THR A 93 -2.37 15.56 23.05
N ASN A 94 -3.32 15.59 23.97
CA ASN A 94 -4.57 16.34 23.82
C ASN A 94 -5.42 16.21 25.09
N GLY A 95 -5.89 17.35 25.59
CA GLY A 95 -6.55 17.45 26.89
C GLY A 95 -7.77 16.55 27.08
N ARG A 96 -7.95 16.17 28.36
CA ARG A 96 -9.14 15.57 29.00
C ARG A 96 -9.34 14.05 28.86
N ILE A 97 -8.72 13.28 29.75
CA ILE A 97 -9.37 12.27 30.62
C ILE A 97 -8.56 12.27 31.94
N LYS A 98 -8.90 13.09 32.94
CA LYS A 98 -9.74 12.76 34.11
C LYS A 98 -9.63 11.28 34.56
N GLY A 99 -8.79 11.05 35.58
CA GLY A 99 -9.02 10.02 36.60
C GLY A 99 -8.77 8.57 36.19
N GLY A 100 -7.71 7.98 36.76
CA GLY A 100 -7.57 6.57 37.11
C GLY A 100 -8.13 5.52 36.16
N SER A 101 -7.31 5.00 35.24
CA SER A 101 -7.44 3.62 34.78
C SER A 101 -6.17 3.20 34.06
N HIS A 102 -5.77 1.94 34.23
CA HIS A 102 -4.65 1.30 33.56
C HIS A 102 -4.54 1.74 32.08
N SER A 103 -3.34 2.13 31.67
CA SER A 103 -2.97 2.45 30.28
C SER A 103 -3.18 1.24 29.36
N LYS A 104 -4.44 0.97 29.00
CA LYS A 104 -4.81 -0.10 28.07
C LYS A 104 -4.61 0.43 26.66
N MET A 105 -3.66 -0.16 25.94
CA MET A 105 -3.35 0.18 24.56
C MET A 105 -4.63 0.20 23.72
N ARG A 106 -4.93 1.34 23.07
CA ARG A 106 -6.14 1.49 22.25
C ARG A 106 -5.91 0.84 20.89
N ARG A 107 -6.73 -0.16 20.56
CA ARG A 107 -6.74 -0.78 19.23
C ARG A 107 -7.06 0.27 18.16
N THR A 108 -6.26 0.28 17.10
CA THR A 108 -6.42 1.14 15.93
C THR A 108 -6.55 0.28 14.69
N VAL A 109 -7.55 0.57 13.87
CA VAL A 109 -7.74 -0.08 12.57
C VAL A 109 -7.47 0.95 11.50
N VAL A 110 -6.57 0.63 10.57
CA VAL A 110 -6.30 1.42 9.38
C VAL A 110 -6.98 0.73 8.22
N ALA A 111 -8.01 1.38 7.68
CA ALA A 111 -8.66 0.93 6.46
C ALA A 111 -7.75 1.16 5.26
N ILE A 112 -7.41 0.10 4.54
CA ILE A 112 -6.61 0.15 3.31
C ILE A 112 -7.52 -0.15 2.12
N GLU A 113 -7.49 0.73 1.13
CA GLU A 113 -8.25 0.61 -0.11
C GLU A 113 -7.26 0.71 -1.28
N GLY A 114 -7.38 -0.20 -2.26
CA GLY A 114 -6.55 -0.20 -3.46
C GLY A 114 -6.07 -1.58 -3.90
N GLY A 115 -5.91 -1.75 -5.21
CA GLY A 115 -5.49 -3.02 -5.83
C GLY A 115 -4.08 -3.45 -5.43
N LEU A 116 -3.17 -2.50 -5.17
CA LEU A 116 -1.78 -2.80 -4.78
C LEU A 116 -1.71 -3.66 -3.52
N TYR A 117 -2.30 -3.20 -2.41
CA TYR A 117 -2.26 -3.93 -1.13
C TYR A 117 -3.13 -5.20 -1.15
N THR A 118 -4.19 -5.20 -1.96
CA THR A 118 -5.12 -6.33 -2.08
C THR A 118 -4.49 -7.49 -2.87
N SER A 119 -3.91 -7.19 -4.03
CA SER A 119 -3.49 -8.18 -5.01
C SER A 119 -1.99 -8.51 -4.97
N TYR A 120 -1.15 -7.65 -4.38
CA TYR A 120 0.30 -7.88 -4.32
C TYR A 120 0.70 -8.37 -2.92
N SER A 121 0.94 -9.67 -2.78
CA SER A 121 1.20 -10.31 -1.49
C SER A 121 2.50 -9.82 -0.85
N MET A 122 3.58 -9.79 -1.62
CA MET A 122 4.91 -9.32 -1.17
C MET A 122 4.87 -7.86 -0.67
N PHE A 123 4.10 -6.98 -1.34
CA PHE A 123 3.94 -5.60 -0.89
C PHE A 123 3.26 -5.54 0.48
N ARG A 124 2.20 -6.33 0.67
CA ARG A 124 1.49 -6.42 1.95
C ARG A 124 2.40 -6.93 3.06
N GLU A 125 3.22 -7.95 2.79
CA GLU A 125 4.18 -8.49 3.76
C GLU A 125 5.21 -7.44 4.16
N TYR A 126 5.88 -6.80 3.20
CA TYR A 126 6.86 -5.74 3.49
C TYR A 126 6.24 -4.54 4.20
N MET A 127 4.98 -4.22 3.93
CA MET A 127 4.30 -3.14 4.64
C MET A 127 4.04 -3.52 6.09
N ASN A 128 3.56 -4.74 6.36
CA ASN A 128 3.32 -5.21 7.73
C ASN A 128 4.62 -5.35 8.54
N GLU A 129 5.67 -5.89 7.92
CA GLU A 129 7.02 -5.95 8.51
C GLU A 129 7.50 -4.56 8.91
N ALA A 130 7.43 -3.59 7.99
CA ALA A 130 7.84 -2.22 8.24
C ALA A 130 6.99 -1.53 9.31
N MET A 131 5.68 -1.81 9.38
CA MET A 131 4.82 -1.31 10.45
C MET A 131 5.28 -1.82 11.82
N THR A 132 5.60 -3.12 11.92
CA THR A 132 6.12 -3.73 13.15
C THR A 132 7.46 -3.14 13.54
N GLU A 133 8.39 -2.97 12.60
CA GLU A 133 9.68 -2.35 12.88
C GLU A 133 9.57 -0.91 13.41
N ILE A 134 8.65 -0.11 12.85
CA ILE A 134 8.53 1.32 13.22
C ILE A 134 7.75 1.50 14.54
N LEU A 135 6.74 0.68 14.80
CA LEU A 135 5.90 0.76 16.00
C LEU A 135 6.48 -0.02 17.19
N GLY A 136 7.29 -1.04 16.93
CA GLY A 136 7.76 -2.00 17.92
C GLY A 136 6.74 -3.10 18.22
N GLU A 137 7.26 -4.23 18.71
CA GLU A 137 6.52 -5.48 18.99
C GLU A 137 5.39 -5.30 20.03
N GLU A 138 5.51 -4.32 20.92
CA GLU A 138 4.49 -4.07 21.94
C GLU A 138 3.25 -3.36 21.38
N ILE A 139 3.43 -2.52 20.35
CA ILE A 139 2.39 -1.63 19.83
C ILE A 139 1.80 -2.17 18.54
N SER A 140 2.62 -2.78 17.68
CA SER A 140 2.21 -3.32 16.38
C SER A 140 0.96 -4.22 16.45
N PRO A 141 0.74 -5.10 17.46
CA PRO A 141 -0.43 -5.97 17.51
C PRO A 141 -1.75 -5.20 17.70
N TYR A 142 -1.68 -3.94 18.13
CA TYR A 142 -2.83 -3.08 18.34
C TYR A 142 -3.17 -2.23 17.10
N VAL A 143 -2.31 -2.21 16.08
CA VAL A 143 -2.53 -1.49 14.82
C VAL A 143 -2.83 -2.48 13.70
N ILE A 144 -4.09 -2.57 13.29
CA ILE A 144 -4.57 -3.57 12.34
C ILE A 144 -4.82 -2.91 10.99
N LEU A 145 -4.08 -3.33 9.96
CA LEU A 145 -4.37 -2.97 8.57
C LEU A 145 -5.51 -3.84 8.04
N LYS A 146 -6.63 -3.24 7.64
CA LYS A 146 -7.81 -3.97 7.15
C LYS A 146 -8.20 -3.50 5.76
N ILE A 147 -8.33 -4.44 4.83
CA ILE A 147 -8.83 -4.16 3.48
C ILE A 147 -10.30 -3.76 3.57
N THR A 148 -10.66 -2.67 2.91
CA THR A 148 -12.05 -2.21 2.76
C THR A 148 -12.45 -2.18 1.29
N LYS A 149 -13.66 -2.66 0.99
CA LYS A 149 -14.28 -2.54 -0.34
C LYS A 149 -15.12 -1.26 -0.39
N ASP A 150 -15.08 -0.56 -1.53
CA ASP A 150 -15.96 0.55 -1.87
C ASP A 150 -16.00 1.70 -0.85
N GLY A 151 -14.82 2.12 -0.40
CA GLY A 151 -14.70 3.18 0.57
C GLY A 151 -15.12 4.54 0.01
N SER A 152 -14.90 4.80 -1.29
CA SER A 152 -15.22 6.11 -1.88
C SER A 152 -16.72 6.43 -1.86
N GLY A 153 -17.59 5.49 -2.24
CA GLY A 153 -19.04 5.68 -2.29
C GLY A 153 -19.66 5.81 -0.90
N ILE A 154 -19.27 4.95 0.04
CA ILE A 154 -19.76 5.02 1.43
C ILE A 154 -19.31 6.30 2.11
N ARG A 155 -18.04 6.70 1.93
CA ARG A 155 -17.53 7.96 2.50
C ARG A 155 -18.23 9.18 1.92
N ALA A 156 -18.48 9.21 0.61
CA ALA A 156 -19.21 10.30 -0.03
C ALA A 156 -20.66 10.40 0.47
N ALA A 157 -21.36 9.26 0.57
CA ALA A 157 -22.73 9.20 1.09
C ALA A 157 -22.79 9.64 2.57
N LEU A 158 -21.86 9.15 3.40
CA LEU A 158 -21.76 9.53 4.80
C LEU A 158 -21.50 11.04 4.95
N LEU A 159 -20.55 11.58 4.17
CA LEU A 159 -20.25 13.01 4.19
C LEU A 159 -21.47 13.84 3.77
N GLY A 160 -22.16 13.43 2.70
CA GLY A 160 -23.42 14.04 2.27
C GLY A 160 -24.49 14.03 3.36
N ALA A 161 -24.68 12.90 4.04
CA ALA A 161 -25.63 12.78 5.15
C ALA A 161 -25.28 13.67 6.34
N THR A 162 -23.99 13.77 6.70
CA THR A 162 -23.55 14.69 7.77
C THR A 162 -23.77 16.16 7.40
N TYR A 163 -23.75 16.50 6.10
CA TYR A 163 -23.99 17.85 5.62
C TYR A 163 -25.49 18.16 5.42
N SER A 164 -26.32 17.16 5.16
CA SER A 164 -27.77 17.31 5.01
C SER A 164 -28.54 17.22 6.33
N SER A 165 -27.85 16.98 7.44
CA SER A 165 -28.43 16.99 8.77
C SER A 165 -28.88 18.43 9.09
N PRO A 166 -30.17 18.70 9.36
CA PRO A 166 -30.59 20.03 9.76
C PRO A 166 -29.87 20.42 11.05
N SER A 167 -29.36 21.65 11.13
CA SER A 167 -28.90 22.22 12.38
C SER A 167 -30.04 22.11 13.39
N VAL A 168 -29.78 21.45 14.51
CA VAL A 168 -30.70 21.40 15.66
C VAL A 168 -30.69 22.77 16.36
N ASP A 169 -30.99 23.82 15.61
CA ASP A 169 -31.21 25.16 16.13
C ASP A 169 -32.71 25.43 16.12
N ASN A 170 -33.22 25.76 17.30
CA ASN A 170 -34.60 26.03 17.66
C ASN A 170 -35.53 24.83 17.91
N VAL A 171 -35.42 24.29 19.13
CA VAL A 171 -36.63 24.07 19.93
C VAL A 171 -36.85 25.33 20.79
N GLN A 172 -37.43 26.35 20.19
CA GLN A 172 -38.33 27.24 20.93
C GLN A 172 -39.71 26.59 20.84
N SER A 173 -40.18 26.01 21.94
CA SER A 173 -41.63 25.92 22.16
C SER A 173 -41.93 25.79 23.66
N LEU A 174 -42.50 26.88 24.17
CA LEU A 174 -43.47 27.03 25.27
C LEU A 174 -43.06 26.56 26.68
#